data_AF-A0A924H682-F1
#
_entry.id   AF-A0A924H682-F1
#
_cell.length_a   1.000
_cell.length_b   1.000
_cell.length_c   1.000
_cell.angle_alpha   90.00
_cell.angle_beta   90.00
_cell.angle_gamma   90.00
#
_symmetry.space_group_name_H-M   'P 1'
#
loop_
_entity.id
_entity.type
_entity.pdbx_description
1 polymer ?
#
loop_
_entity_poly.entity_id
_entity_poly.type
_entity_poly.pdbx_seq_one_letter_code
_entity_poly.pdbx_strand_id
1 'polypeptide(L)' 'MRIKIEIDEKLISAAMAAGDFKTPKDAIEEGLRRIARSRIYQDLRDLRGKVRWGLDGDWTSSSNEIPVIKSGSTSSSV' A
#
# COMPACT_ATOMS: atom_id res chain seq x y z
N MET A 1 26.56 -3.63 16.79
CA MET A 1 27.53 -2.64 17.30
C MET A 1 26.95 -2.00 18.56
N ARG A 2 27.76 -1.76 19.60
CA ARG A 2 27.31 -1.11 20.85
C ARG A 2 27.87 0.30 20.89
N ILE A 3 27.00 1.29 21.11
CA ILE A 3 27.36 2.71 21.21
C ILE A 3 26.76 3.25 22.51
N LYS A 4 27.48 4.16 23.17
CA LYS A 4 26.95 4.96 24.29
C LYS A 4 26.56 6.33 23.74
N ILE A 5 25.31 6.71 23.93
CA ILE A 5 24.76 7.99 23.50
C ILE A 5 23.90 8.55 24.63
N GLU A 6 23.89 9.87 24.78
CA GLU A 6 22.97 10.57 25.67
C GLU A 6 21.69 10.92 24.90
N ILE A 7 20.53 10.65 25.50
CA ILE A 7 19.20 10.87 24.90
C ILE A 7 18.31 11.55 25.93
N ASP A 8 17.45 12.45 25.48
CA ASP A 8 16.40 13.06 26.31
C ASP A 8 15.42 12.00 26.86
N GLU A 9 15.24 11.99 28.17
CA GLU A 9 14.34 11.08 28.88
C GLU A 9 12.88 11.23 28.43
N LYS A 10 12.44 12.45 28.11
CA LYS A 10 11.08 12.67 27.60
C LYS A 10 10.88 12.03 26.23
N LEU A 11 11.91 12.06 25.39
CA LEU A 11 11.86 11.46 24.06
C LEU A 11 11.75 9.93 24.15
N ILE A 12 12.57 9.31 25.02
CA ILE A 12 12.53 7.86 25.20
C ILE A 12 11.20 7.42 25.82
N SER A 13 10.69 8.19 26.79
CA SER A 13 9.40 7.93 27.42
C SER A 13 8.26 8.00 26.41
N ALA A 14 8.25 9.03 25.55
CA ALA A 14 7.27 9.15 24.48
C ALA A 14 7.36 7.98 23.48
N ALA A 15 8.57 7.55 23.11
CA ALA A 15 8.76 6.43 22.20
C ALA A 15 8.31 5.08 22.81
N MET A 16 8.61 4.86 24.09
CA MET A 16 8.18 3.70 24.87
C MET A 16 6.68 3.69 25.14
N ALA A 17 6.03 4.85 25.21
CA ALA A 17 4.57 4.95 25.34
C ALA A 17 3.86 4.76 23.99
N ALA A 18 4.49 5.18 22.89
CA ALA A 18 3.93 5.10 21.54
C ALA A 18 4.03 3.71 20.90
N GLY A 19 4.95 2.86 21.38
CA GLY A 19 5.06 1.48 20.94
C GLY A 19 5.21 0.53 22.12
N ASP A 20 4.77 -0.72 21.95
CA ASP A 20 4.85 -1.76 22.99
C ASP A 20 6.30 -2.27 23.22
N PHE A 21 7.22 -1.36 23.54
CA PHE A 21 8.64 -1.67 23.73
C PHE A 21 8.94 -2.00 25.19
N LYS A 22 9.70 -3.09 25.40
CA LYS A 22 10.14 -3.52 26.73
C LYS A 22 11.43 -2.85 27.16
N THR A 23 12.27 -2.46 26.20
CA THR A 23 13.57 -1.85 26.49
C THR A 23 13.76 -0.55 25.70
N PRO A 24 14.53 0.42 26.24
CA PRO A 24 14.89 1.64 25.51
C PRO A 24 15.62 1.35 24.20
N LYS A 25 16.41 0.26 24.16
CA LYS A 25 17.15 -0.16 22.98
C LYS A 25 16.19 -0.50 21.84
N ASP A 26 15.13 -1.26 22.11
CA ASP A 26 14.17 -1.68 21.08
C ASP A 26 13.44 -0.47 20.49
N ALA A 27 13.04 0.49 21.35
CA ALA A 27 12.41 1.74 20.92
C ALA A 27 13.34 2.56 20.00
N ILE A 28 14.64 2.62 20.32
CA ILE A 28 15.65 3.32 19.50
C ILE A 28 15.85 2.60 18.16
N GLU A 29 15.97 1.26 18.16
CA GLU A 29 16.16 0.50 16.93
C GLU A 29 14.97 0.63 15.98
N GLU A 30 13.73 0.56 16.50
CA GLU A 30 12.55 0.79 15.67
C GLU A 30 12.42 2.25 15.21
N GLY A 31 12.82 3.22 16.04
CA GLY A 31 12.94 4.62 15.63
C GLY A 31 13.88 4.80 14.44
N LEU A 32 15.10 4.24 14.53
CA LEU A 32 16.09 4.29 13.44
C LEU A 32 15.61 3.57 12.18
N ARG A 33 14.97 2.40 12.34
CA ARG A 33 14.38 1.65 11.23
C ARG A 33 13.28 2.45 10.53
N ARG A 34 12.49 3.23 11.27
CA ARG A 34 11.46 4.10 10.69
C ARG A 34 12.06 5.26 9.90
N ILE A 35 13.16 5.85 10.37
CA ILE A 35 13.90 6.89 9.64
C ILE A 35 14.50 6.31 8.35
N ALA A 36 15.07 5.10 8.39
CA ALA A 36 15.59 4.46 7.19
C ALA A 36 14.50 4.27 6.11
N ARG A 37 13.26 3.99 6.52
CA ARG A 37 12.11 3.89 5.62
C ARG A 37 11.55 5.25 5.16
N SER A 38 11.78 6.33 5.91
CA SER A 38 11.17 7.65 5.63
C SER A 38 11.62 8.22 4.28
N ARG A 39 12.83 7.87 3.82
CA ARG A 39 13.36 8.30 2.53
C ARG A 39 12.51 7.83 1.35
N ILE A 40 12.06 6.58 1.38
CA ILE A 40 11.18 6.02 0.34
C ILE A 40 9.88 6.83 0.25
N TYR A 41 9.32 7.22 1.40
CA TYR A 41 8.10 8.04 1.43
C TYR A 41 8.33 9.46 0.87
N GLN A 42 9.52 10.04 1.08
CA GLN A 42 9.89 11.33 0.48
C GLN A 42 10.00 11.20 -1.04
N ASP A 43 10.68 10.16 -1.53
CA ASP A 43 10.83 9.93 -2.97
C ASP A 43 9.46 9.70 -3.64
N LEU A 44 8.56 8.94 -2.99
CA LEU A 44 7.16 8.78 -3.43
C LEU A 44 6.40 10.11 -3.41
N ARG A 45 6.62 10.95 -2.40
CA ARG A 45 6.01 12.27 -2.30
C ARG A 45 6.45 13.17 -3.46
N ASP A 46 7.69 13.07 -3.89
CA ASP A 46 8.23 13.84 -5.02
C ASP A 46 7.68 13.40 -6.38
N LEU A 47 7.21 12.16 -6.47
CA LEU A 47 6.50 11.63 -7.63
C LEU A 47 5.02 12.08 -7.66
N ARG A 48 4.48 12.60 -6.55
CA ARG A 48 3.09 13.08 -6.48
C ARG A 48 2.88 14.21 -7.49
N GLY A 49 1.93 14.03 -8.40
CA GLY A 49 1.58 14.99 -9.46
C GLY A 49 2.44 14.87 -10.72
N LYS A 50 3.50 14.07 -10.72
CA LYS A 50 4.29 13.72 -11.93
C LYS A 50 3.76 12.46 -12.61
N VAL A 51 3.12 11.57 -11.84
CA VAL A 51 2.51 10.35 -12.38
C VAL A 51 1.18 10.70 -13.07
N ARG A 52 1.13 10.44 -14.37
CA ARG A 52 -0.10 10.51 -15.17
C ARG A 52 -0.84 9.19 -14.97
N TRP A 53 -1.93 9.23 -14.22
CA TRP A 53 -2.85 8.09 -14.11
C TRP A 53 -3.66 8.03 -15.40
N GLY A 54 -3.32 7.10 -16.28
CA GLY A 54 -4.13 6.73 -17.44
C GLY A 54 -4.96 5.49 -17.12
N LEU A 55 -6.21 5.48 -17.57
CA LEU A 55 -6.94 4.22 -17.78
C LEU A 55 -6.68 3.82 -19.23
N ASP A 56 -5.50 3.27 -19.51
CA ASP A 56 -5.15 2.66 -20.79
C ASP A 56 -5.79 1.25 -20.94
N GLY A 57 -7.04 1.15 -20.49
CA GLY A 57 -7.90 -0.02 -20.62
C GLY A 57 -9.33 0.39 -20.32
N ASP A 58 -10.22 0.19 -21.29
CA ASP A 58 -11.66 0.32 -21.09
C ASP A 58 -12.13 -0.78 -20.14
N TRP A 59 -12.09 -0.49 -18.83
CA TRP A 59 -12.59 -1.38 -17.79
C TRP A 59 -14.13 -1.55 -17.84
N THR A 60 -14.82 -0.79 -18.70
CA THR A 60 -16.29 -0.83 -18.83
C THR A 60 -16.79 -1.79 -19.92
N SER A 61 -15.87 -2.45 -20.66
CA SER A 61 -16.21 -3.46 -21.67
C SER A 61 -16.84 -4.71 -21.03
N SER A 62 -18.13 -4.59 -20.74
CA SER A 62 -19.03 -5.66 -20.31
C SER A 62 -19.47 -6.47 -21.53
N SER A 63 -18.52 -6.92 -22.35
CA SER A 63 -18.81 -7.78 -23.51
C SER A 63 -18.88 -9.24 -23.07
N ASN A 64 -19.69 -9.52 -22.04
CA ASN A 64 -20.11 -10.88 -21.75
C ASN A 64 -21.43 -11.10 -22.51
N GLU A 65 -21.31 -11.28 -23.83
CA GLU A 65 -22.42 -11.71 -24.66
C GLU A 65 -22.87 -13.09 -24.18
N ILE A 66 -24.00 -13.14 -23.48
CA ILE A 66 -24.68 -14.39 -23.16
C ILE A 66 -25.17 -14.94 -24.50
N PRO A 67 -24.72 -16.12 -24.96
CA PRO A 67 -25.16 -16.66 -26.24
C PRO A 67 -26.65 -17.00 -26.14
N VAL A 68 -27.49 -16.21 -26.82
CA VAL A 68 -28.90 -16.53 -27.00
C VAL A 68 -28.99 -17.72 -27.94
N ILE A 69 -29.32 -18.88 -27.38
CA ILE A 69 -29.58 -20.11 -28.12
C ILE A 69 -30.89 -19.90 -28.89
N LYS A 70 -30.83 -19.66 -30.21
CA LYS A 70 -32.03 -19.54 -31.05
C LYS A 70 -32.68 -20.93 -31.19
N SER A 71 -33.85 -21.11 -30.58
CA SER A 71 -34.74 -22.24 -30.85
C SER A 71 -35.19 -22.21 -32.30
N GLY A 72 -34.60 -23.07 -33.14
CA GLY A 72 -34.99 -23.25 -34.52
C GLY A 72 -36.44 -23.73 -34.64
N SER A 73 -37.21 -22.99 -35.41
CA SER A 73 -38.55 -23.31 -35.91
C SER A 73 -38.59 -24.70 -36.56
N THR A 74 -39.45 -25.57 -36.06
CA THR A 74 -39.96 -26.72 -36.82
C THR A 74 -40.79 -26.18 -37.99
N SER A 75 -40.20 -26.20 -39.19
CA SER A 75 -40.95 -25.98 -40.42
C SER A 75 -41.93 -27.13 -40.61
N SER A 76 -43.21 -26.81 -40.47
CA SER A 76 -44.33 -27.58 -41.00
C SER A 76 -44.30 -27.48 -42.53
N SER A 77 -44.29 -28.62 -43.23
CA SER A 77 -44.75 -28.72 -44.62
C SER A 77 -45.14 -30.16 -44.94
N VAL A 78 -46.46 -30.30 -45.16
CA VAL A 78 -47.22 -31.15 -46.12
C VAL A 78 -46.88 -32.64 -46.20
#